data_AF-A0A381RF88-F1
#
_entry.id   AF-A0A381RF88-F1
#
_cell.length_a   1.000
_cell.length_b   1.000
_cell.length_c   1.000
_cell.angle_alpha   90.00
_cell.angle_beta   90.00
_cell.angle_gamma   90.00
#
_symmetry.space_group_name_H-M   'P 1'
#
loop_
_entity.id
_entity.type
_entity.pdbx_description
1 polymer ?
#
loop_
_entity_poly.entity_id
_entity_poly.type
_entity_poly.pdbx_seq_one_letter_code
_entity_poly.pdbx_strand_id
1 'polypeptide(L)'
;KLLNIAIGVLVIIYTVSGGTKAVSITQKQQMFVIMSGMFIAFFIILNSLPPNINFSNALDIAGLGGKMKVLDFSFDLNERYTFWSGITGGLFLALSYFGTDQSQVQRYLSGKSIKESQLGLLFNAVFKIPMQFFILFVGVMVFVFFEFNNAPIHFNPQAIEYLEKYETDDFNELNENYSQLKNNKRKLQIDFVKRKNQKKSTVKIENQIIDLQKKEIEQRSDIKEILNKGNTRIETNDKDYVFIFFILNYLPKGIIGLLLAVILSAAMSSTASELNALSATTVIDLYKRNHIEPKSKKHYVNASKWFTLIWGVIAIIFASFGTLFENLIQLVNIIGSIFYGTILGIFLIAFFI
;
A
#
# COMPACT_ATOMS: atom_id res chain seq x y z
N LYS A 1 15.15 -6.46 -10.26
CA LYS A 1 15.25 -7.88 -10.70
C LYS A 1 15.84 -8.78 -9.61
N LEU A 2 17.07 -8.54 -9.12
CA LEU A 2 17.68 -9.37 -8.07
C LEU A 2 16.82 -9.50 -6.80
N LEU A 3 16.23 -8.38 -6.34
CA LEU A 3 15.34 -8.37 -5.18
C LEU A 3 14.11 -9.30 -5.35
N ASN A 4 13.46 -9.24 -6.52
CA ASN A 4 12.28 -10.08 -6.83
C ASN A 4 12.64 -11.56 -6.80
N ILE A 5 13.80 -11.92 -7.35
CA ILE A 5 14.30 -13.30 -7.34
C ILE A 5 14.60 -13.75 -5.91
N ALA A 6 15.32 -12.94 -5.14
CA ALA A 6 15.69 -13.27 -3.76
C ALA A 6 14.47 -13.48 -2.86
N ILE A 7 13.51 -12.55 -2.89
CA ILE A 7 12.26 -12.65 -2.12
C ILE A 7 11.44 -13.84 -2.58
N GLY A 8 11.27 -14.00 -3.90
CA GLY A 8 10.46 -15.09 -4.45
C GLY A 8 11.02 -16.46 -4.09
N VAL A 9 12.34 -16.66 -4.19
CA VAL A 9 12.99 -17.90 -3.78
C VAL A 9 12.79 -18.16 -2.29
N LEU A 10 12.95 -17.15 -1.45
CA LEU A 10 12.73 -17.29 0.00
C LEU A 10 11.28 -17.70 0.29
N VAL A 11 10.31 -17.06 -0.36
CA VAL A 11 8.87 -17.39 -0.24
C VAL A 11 8.59 -18.83 -0.67
N ILE A 12 9.14 -19.26 -1.79
CA ILE A 12 9.01 -20.64 -2.28
C ILE A 12 9.55 -21.62 -1.24
N ILE A 13 10.75 -21.39 -0.70
CA ILE A 13 11.41 -22.32 0.23
C ILE A 13 10.52 -22.62 1.43
N TYR A 14 10.02 -21.60 2.15
CA TYR A 14 9.22 -21.87 3.35
C TYR A 14 7.80 -22.34 3.02
N THR A 15 7.22 -21.90 1.89
CA THR A 15 5.88 -22.34 1.48
C THR A 15 5.90 -23.81 1.06
N VAL A 16 6.88 -24.24 0.27
CA VAL A 16 7.07 -25.65 -0.15
C VAL A 16 7.42 -26.54 1.05
N SER A 17 8.28 -26.07 1.95
CA SER A 17 8.77 -26.88 3.07
C SER A 17 7.69 -27.09 4.14
N GLY A 18 6.95 -26.03 4.48
CA GLY A 18 6.05 -26.04 5.63
C GLY A 18 4.56 -25.93 5.34
N GLY A 19 4.17 -25.64 4.09
CA GLY A 19 2.77 -25.51 3.67
C GLY A 19 1.97 -24.49 4.48
N THR A 20 0.65 -24.67 4.55
CA THR A 20 -0.28 -23.77 5.27
C THR A 20 0.12 -23.47 6.70
N LYS A 21 0.67 -24.46 7.42
CA LYS A 21 1.07 -24.29 8.83
C LYS A 21 2.23 -23.31 8.97
N ALA A 22 3.27 -23.45 8.16
CA ALA A 22 4.38 -22.50 8.18
C ALA A 22 3.94 -21.11 7.72
N VAL A 23 3.15 -21.03 6.66
CA VAL A 23 2.59 -19.74 6.16
C VAL A 23 1.81 -19.03 7.26
N SER A 24 0.93 -19.71 7.98
CA SER A 24 0.14 -19.09 9.05
C SER A 24 1.01 -18.57 10.20
N ILE A 25 2.05 -19.31 10.59
CA ILE A 25 2.97 -18.89 11.66
C ILE A 25 3.81 -17.69 11.23
N THR A 26 4.37 -17.70 10.02
CA THR A 26 5.19 -16.59 9.50
C THR A 26 4.33 -15.34 9.35
N GLN A 27 3.08 -15.45 8.90
CA GLN A 27 2.16 -14.33 8.80
C GLN A 27 1.88 -13.66 10.14
N LYS A 28 1.69 -14.44 11.21
CA LYS A 28 1.50 -13.89 12.55
C LYS A 28 2.72 -13.07 12.99
N GLN A 29 3.93 -13.58 12.73
CA GLN A 29 5.18 -12.88 13.06
C GLN A 29 5.37 -11.63 12.18
N GLN A 30 5.11 -11.73 10.89
CA GLN A 30 5.17 -10.62 9.93
C GLN A 30 4.20 -9.50 10.32
N MET A 31 2.97 -9.83 10.70
CA MET A 31 1.99 -8.85 11.19
C MET A 31 2.53 -8.09 12.42
N PHE A 32 3.17 -8.79 13.36
CA PHE A 32 3.79 -8.15 14.52
C PHE A 32 4.92 -7.20 14.13
N VAL A 33 5.79 -7.62 13.20
CA VAL A 33 6.89 -6.78 12.67
C VAL A 33 6.34 -5.54 11.96
N ILE A 34 5.33 -5.73 11.09
CA ILE A 34 4.66 -4.64 10.36
C ILE A 34 4.07 -3.62 11.32
N MET A 35 3.25 -4.07 12.28
CA MET A 35 2.61 -3.19 13.25
C MET A 35 3.64 -2.46 14.11
N SER A 36 4.67 -3.15 14.60
CA SER A 36 5.71 -2.54 15.43
C SER A 36 6.49 -1.49 14.64
N GLY A 37 6.91 -1.80 13.42
CA GLY A 37 7.61 -0.83 12.57
C GLY A 37 6.75 0.39 12.24
N MET A 38 5.46 0.18 11.97
CA MET A 38 4.52 1.28 11.76
C MET A 38 4.36 2.19 13.00
N PHE A 39 4.22 1.61 14.20
CA PHE A 39 4.17 2.39 15.44
C PHE A 39 5.46 3.18 15.66
N ILE A 40 6.62 2.55 15.44
CA ILE A 40 7.93 3.21 15.55
C ILE A 40 8.01 4.39 14.57
N ALA A 41 7.64 4.18 13.30
CA ALA A 41 7.61 5.25 12.30
C ALA A 41 6.69 6.40 12.73
N PHE A 42 5.50 6.08 13.23
CA PHE A 42 4.54 7.06 13.73
C PHE A 42 5.10 7.90 14.89
N PHE A 43 5.70 7.26 15.90
CA PHE A 43 6.30 7.99 17.03
C PHE A 43 7.51 8.84 16.60
N ILE A 44 8.31 8.38 15.66
CA ILE A 44 9.43 9.17 15.12
C ILE A 44 8.90 10.41 14.40
N ILE A 45 7.83 10.28 13.60
CA ILE A 45 7.20 11.42 12.94
C ILE A 45 6.75 12.45 13.99
N LEU A 46 6.04 12.01 15.03
CA LEU A 46 5.57 12.92 16.08
C LEU A 46 6.72 13.63 16.80
N ASN A 47 7.80 12.91 17.12
CA ASN A 47 8.97 13.47 17.77
C ASN A 47 9.80 14.40 16.86
N SER A 48 9.60 14.32 15.54
CA SER A 48 10.30 15.15 14.56
C SER A 48 9.53 16.43 14.21
N LEU A 49 8.32 16.61 14.75
CA LEU A 49 7.59 17.87 14.61
C LEU A 49 8.22 18.97 15.49
N PRO A 50 8.13 20.24 15.08
CA PRO A 50 8.57 21.36 15.91
C PRO A 50 7.91 21.34 17.31
N PRO A 51 8.62 21.72 18.39
CA PRO A 51 8.14 21.58 19.77
C PRO A 51 6.83 22.35 20.07
N ASN A 52 6.53 23.37 19.27
CA ASN A 52 5.30 24.17 19.40
C ASN A 52 4.09 23.55 18.68
N ILE A 53 4.27 22.43 17.97
CA ILE A 53 3.25 21.75 17.18
C ILE A 53 2.89 20.44 17.88
N ASN A 54 1.71 20.42 18.48
CA ASN A 54 1.14 19.21 19.05
C ASN A 54 0.36 18.41 17.99
N PHE A 55 -0.12 17.23 18.38
CA PHE A 55 -0.91 16.34 17.54
C PHE A 55 -2.15 17.00 16.91
N SER A 56 -2.92 17.77 17.69
CA SER A 56 -4.13 18.43 17.18
C SER A 56 -3.79 19.43 16.09
N ASN A 57 -2.77 20.26 16.33
CA ASN A 57 -2.33 21.28 15.38
C ASN A 57 -1.76 20.65 14.10
N ALA A 58 -1.10 19.50 14.21
CA ALA A 58 -0.66 18.71 13.06
C ALA A 58 -1.84 18.25 12.18
N LEU A 59 -2.96 17.83 12.78
CA LEU A 59 -4.18 17.48 12.04
C LEU A 59 -4.82 18.68 11.36
N ASP A 60 -4.78 19.85 11.99
CA ASP A 60 -5.28 21.08 11.37
C ASP A 60 -4.48 21.46 10.12
N ILE A 61 -3.15 21.34 10.19
CA ILE A 61 -2.25 21.56 9.05
C ILE A 61 -2.55 20.55 7.93
N ALA A 62 -2.76 19.27 8.29
CA ALA A 62 -3.20 18.26 7.33
C ALA A 62 -4.56 18.63 6.68
N GLY A 63 -5.47 19.23 7.45
CA GLY A 63 -6.75 19.74 6.98
C GLY A 63 -6.59 20.84 5.94
N LEU A 64 -5.73 21.83 6.21
CA LEU A 64 -5.42 22.92 5.25
C LEU A 64 -4.79 22.39 3.95
N GLY A 65 -3.99 21.31 4.04
CA GLY A 65 -3.45 20.61 2.88
C GLY A 65 -4.46 19.70 2.14
N GLY A 66 -5.73 19.71 2.54
CA GLY A 66 -6.79 18.89 1.95
C GLY A 66 -6.68 17.39 2.26
N LYS A 67 -5.81 16.97 3.18
CA LYS A 67 -5.53 15.55 3.49
C LYS A 67 -6.54 14.93 4.46
N MET A 68 -7.38 15.75 5.09
CA MET A 68 -8.41 15.30 6.04
C MET A 68 -9.79 15.11 5.39
N LYS A 69 -9.95 15.34 4.07
CA LYS A 69 -11.17 15.01 3.34
C LYS A 69 -11.17 13.51 3.00
N VAL A 70 -11.44 12.68 4.00
CA VAL A 70 -11.32 11.20 3.90
C VAL A 70 -12.50 10.56 3.18
N LEU A 71 -13.68 11.18 3.23
CA LEU A 71 -14.91 10.67 2.63
C LEU A 71 -15.48 11.68 1.65
N ASP A 72 -15.86 11.21 0.47
CA ASP A 72 -16.64 11.97 -0.49
C ASP A 72 -18.04 11.35 -0.64
N PHE A 73 -19.08 12.13 -0.32
CA PHE A 73 -20.48 11.70 -0.39
C PHE A 73 -21.17 12.16 -1.69
N SER A 74 -20.42 12.70 -2.65
CA SER A 74 -20.93 13.09 -3.96
C SER A 74 -21.55 11.90 -4.71
N PHE A 75 -22.60 12.18 -5.50
CA PHE A 75 -23.23 11.22 -6.41
C PHE A 75 -22.69 11.36 -7.85
N ASP A 76 -21.49 11.89 -8.01
CA ASP A 76 -20.87 12.04 -9.33
C ASP A 76 -20.42 10.67 -9.86
N LEU A 77 -20.98 10.25 -10.98
CA LEU A 77 -20.64 8.98 -11.63
C LEU A 77 -19.25 9.01 -12.28
N ASN A 78 -18.67 10.19 -12.49
CA ASN A 78 -17.29 10.33 -12.97
C ASN A 78 -16.26 10.15 -11.85
N GLU A 79 -16.67 10.35 -10.59
CA GLU A 79 -15.80 10.16 -9.44
C GLU A 79 -15.71 8.69 -9.05
N ARG A 80 -14.52 8.10 -9.22
CA ARG A 80 -14.32 6.67 -9.00
C ARG A 80 -14.35 6.25 -7.53
N TYR A 81 -13.95 7.16 -6.62
CA TYR A 81 -13.70 6.86 -5.20
C TYR A 81 -14.63 7.66 -4.28
N THR A 82 -15.93 7.35 -4.30
CA THR A 82 -16.93 7.95 -3.41
C THR A 82 -17.31 6.97 -2.29
N PHE A 83 -17.99 7.46 -1.26
CA PHE A 83 -18.57 6.65 -0.19
C PHE A 83 -19.50 5.58 -0.78
N TRP A 84 -20.30 5.94 -1.78
CA TRP A 84 -21.26 5.05 -2.42
C TRP A 84 -20.58 3.97 -3.25
N SER A 85 -19.61 4.33 -4.09
CA SER A 85 -18.85 3.33 -4.86
C SER A 85 -18.03 2.43 -3.94
N GLY A 86 -17.48 2.99 -2.85
CA GLY A 86 -16.75 2.25 -1.82
C GLY A 86 -17.61 1.24 -1.06
N ILE A 87 -18.81 1.61 -0.60
CA ILE A 87 -19.71 0.68 0.11
C ILE A 87 -20.27 -0.37 -0.85
N THR A 88 -20.75 0.01 -2.03
CA THR A 88 -21.36 -0.93 -2.97
C THR A 88 -20.31 -1.87 -3.58
N GLY A 89 -19.27 -1.32 -4.21
CA GLY A 89 -18.18 -2.11 -4.79
C GLY A 89 -17.40 -2.88 -3.74
N GLY A 90 -17.12 -2.26 -2.59
CA GLY A 90 -16.43 -2.89 -1.47
C GLY A 90 -17.23 -4.04 -0.85
N LEU A 91 -18.56 -3.94 -0.77
CA LEU A 91 -19.42 -5.04 -0.30
C LEU A 91 -19.30 -6.27 -1.20
N PHE A 92 -19.50 -6.12 -2.51
CA PHE A 92 -19.41 -7.25 -3.44
C PHE A 92 -17.99 -7.82 -3.54
N LEU A 93 -16.98 -6.95 -3.53
CA LEU A 93 -15.59 -7.38 -3.50
C LEU A 93 -15.29 -8.18 -2.22
N ALA A 94 -15.72 -7.71 -1.05
CA ALA A 94 -15.52 -8.40 0.21
C ALA A 94 -16.28 -9.73 0.28
N LEU A 95 -17.53 -9.78 -0.20
CA LEU A 95 -18.30 -11.01 -0.28
C LEU A 95 -17.61 -12.06 -1.15
N SER A 96 -17.12 -11.64 -2.32
CA SER A 96 -16.39 -12.53 -3.21
C SER A 96 -15.05 -12.97 -2.61
N TYR A 97 -14.27 -12.03 -2.09
CA TYR A 97 -12.95 -12.29 -1.52
C TYR A 97 -13.02 -13.19 -0.28
N PHE A 98 -13.94 -12.96 0.65
CA PHE A 98 -14.02 -13.78 1.86
C PHE A 98 -14.88 -15.04 1.68
N GLY A 99 -15.82 -15.03 0.74
CA GLY A 99 -16.75 -16.14 0.50
C GLY A 99 -16.28 -17.16 -0.53
N THR A 100 -15.49 -16.73 -1.52
CA THR A 100 -15.20 -17.56 -2.71
C THR A 100 -13.70 -17.69 -3.03
N ASP A 101 -12.85 -16.79 -2.53
CA ASP A 101 -11.41 -16.82 -2.80
C ASP A 101 -10.72 -17.92 -1.98
N GLN A 102 -10.02 -18.82 -2.67
CA GLN A 102 -9.34 -19.93 -2.03
C GLN A 102 -8.31 -19.49 -0.99
N SER A 103 -7.62 -18.36 -1.20
CA SER A 103 -6.61 -17.84 -0.27
C SER A 103 -7.21 -17.52 1.11
N GLN A 104 -8.50 -17.16 1.15
CA GLN A 104 -9.24 -16.87 2.38
C GLN A 104 -10.01 -18.08 2.88
N VAL A 105 -10.77 -18.75 2.01
CA VAL A 105 -11.62 -19.90 2.39
C VAL A 105 -10.80 -20.98 3.09
N GLN A 106 -9.58 -21.24 2.62
CA GLN A 106 -8.68 -22.23 3.21
C GLN A 106 -8.33 -21.94 4.69
N ARG A 107 -8.33 -20.67 5.11
CA ARG A 107 -8.05 -20.26 6.50
C ARG A 107 -9.19 -20.67 7.43
N TYR A 108 -10.43 -20.58 6.97
CA TYR A 108 -11.59 -20.97 7.76
C TYR A 108 -11.80 -22.48 7.80
N LEU A 109 -11.41 -23.20 6.73
CA LEU A 109 -11.46 -24.67 6.67
C LEU A 109 -10.42 -25.36 7.56
N SER A 110 -9.37 -24.63 7.96
CA SER A 110 -8.30 -25.16 8.83
C SER A 110 -8.49 -24.83 10.32
N GLY A 111 -9.59 -24.18 10.68
CA GLY A 111 -9.97 -23.94 12.08
C GLY A 111 -10.32 -25.25 12.81
N LYS A 112 -10.19 -25.28 14.15
CA LYS A 112 -10.47 -26.51 14.91
C LYS A 112 -11.97 -26.76 15.10
N SER A 113 -12.78 -25.71 14.98
CA SER A 113 -14.24 -25.77 15.05
C SER A 113 -14.89 -24.66 14.22
N ILE A 114 -16.18 -24.83 13.88
CA ILE A 114 -16.97 -23.82 13.17
C ILE A 114 -16.96 -22.48 13.93
N LYS A 115 -17.11 -22.52 15.25
CA LYS A 115 -17.11 -21.33 16.11
C LYS A 115 -15.76 -20.59 16.06
N GLU A 116 -14.65 -21.32 16.09
CA GLU A 116 -13.32 -20.71 15.95
C GLU A 116 -13.11 -20.08 14.57
N SER A 117 -13.59 -20.72 13.50
CA SER A 117 -13.51 -20.17 12.14
C SER A 117 -14.35 -18.90 11.98
N GLN A 118 -15.56 -18.86 12.55
CA GLN A 118 -16.42 -17.66 12.57
C GLN A 118 -15.78 -16.53 13.38
N LEU A 119 -15.25 -16.83 14.57
CA LEU A 119 -14.52 -15.85 15.38
C LEU A 119 -13.29 -15.34 14.64
N GLY A 120 -12.54 -16.21 13.96
CA GLY A 120 -11.38 -15.83 13.14
C GLY A 120 -11.74 -14.85 12.03
N LEU A 121 -12.88 -15.06 11.35
CA LEU A 121 -13.41 -14.13 10.35
C LEU A 121 -13.79 -12.78 10.98
N LEU A 122 -14.47 -12.77 12.12
CA LEU A 122 -14.82 -11.53 12.83
C LEU A 122 -13.57 -10.76 13.30
N PHE A 123 -12.57 -11.47 13.83
CA PHE A 123 -11.28 -10.87 14.20
C PHE A 123 -10.59 -10.21 13.01
N ASN A 124 -10.72 -10.76 11.80
CA ASN A 124 -10.22 -10.10 10.60
C ASN A 124 -10.81 -8.69 10.46
N ALA A 125 -12.13 -8.55 10.56
CA ALA A 125 -12.79 -7.24 10.48
C ALA A 125 -12.34 -6.30 11.61
N VAL A 126 -12.35 -6.80 12.86
CA VAL A 126 -11.99 -6.00 14.05
C VAL A 126 -10.56 -5.46 13.99
N PHE A 127 -9.59 -6.23 13.47
CA PHE A 127 -8.21 -5.78 13.37
C PHE A 127 -7.90 -5.03 12.07
N LYS A 128 -8.46 -5.47 10.94
CA LYS A 128 -8.14 -4.91 9.62
C LYS A 128 -8.66 -3.49 9.46
N ILE A 129 -9.86 -3.19 9.99
CA ILE A 129 -10.47 -1.86 9.84
C ILE A 129 -9.60 -0.79 10.55
N PRO A 130 -9.29 -0.88 11.87
CA PRO A 130 -8.43 0.10 12.54
C PRO A 130 -7.02 0.14 11.95
N MET A 131 -6.47 -1.01 11.57
CA MET A 131 -5.15 -1.09 10.93
C MET A 131 -5.10 -0.28 9.63
N GLN A 132 -6.12 -0.41 8.77
CA GLN A 132 -6.19 0.34 7.51
C GLN A 132 -6.26 1.85 7.77
N PHE A 133 -7.09 2.30 8.73
CA PHE A 133 -7.12 3.70 9.13
C PHE A 133 -5.76 4.15 9.65
N PHE A 134 -5.07 3.33 10.44
CA PHE A 134 -3.74 3.67 10.95
C PHE A 134 -2.69 3.78 9.84
N ILE A 135 -2.70 2.90 8.82
CA ILE A 135 -1.80 3.00 7.66
C ILE A 135 -2.01 4.33 6.93
N LEU A 136 -3.27 4.65 6.59
CA LEU A 136 -3.61 5.92 5.92
C LEU A 136 -3.22 7.12 6.79
N PHE A 137 -3.46 7.01 8.09
CA PHE A 137 -3.14 8.04 9.05
C PHE A 137 -1.64 8.32 9.15
N VAL A 138 -0.79 7.29 9.16
CA VAL A 138 0.67 7.44 9.08
C VAL A 138 1.04 8.17 7.78
N GLY A 139 0.40 7.88 6.65
CA GLY A 139 0.59 8.63 5.41
C GLY A 139 0.29 10.12 5.53
N VAL A 140 -0.81 10.49 6.20
CA VAL A 140 -1.14 11.88 6.51
C VAL A 140 -0.08 12.52 7.41
N MET A 141 0.45 11.79 8.38
CA MET A 141 1.53 12.28 9.25
C MET A 141 2.85 12.44 8.54
N VAL A 142 3.17 11.60 7.56
CA VAL A 142 4.33 11.79 6.67
C VAL A 142 4.16 13.05 5.81
N PHE A 143 2.95 13.36 5.35
CA PHE A 143 2.67 14.64 4.70
C PHE A 143 2.98 15.81 5.64
N VAL A 144 2.43 15.82 6.87
CA VAL A 144 2.69 16.88 7.85
C VAL A 144 4.17 16.97 8.20
N PHE A 145 4.86 15.84 8.32
CA PHE A 145 6.31 15.81 8.54
C PHE A 145 7.06 16.61 7.46
N PHE A 146 6.70 16.42 6.19
CA PHE A 146 7.34 17.12 5.08
C PHE A 146 6.94 18.60 4.96
N GLU A 147 5.92 19.08 5.67
CA GLU A 147 5.66 20.52 5.78
C GLU A 147 6.78 21.22 6.59
N PHE A 148 7.32 20.53 7.59
CA PHE A 148 8.35 21.07 8.49
C PHE A 148 9.77 20.63 8.17
N ASN A 149 9.93 19.59 7.34
CA ASN A 149 11.24 19.06 6.94
C ASN A 149 11.51 19.27 5.45
N ASN A 150 12.75 19.06 5.01
CA ASN A 150 13.11 19.22 3.60
C ASN A 150 12.48 18.09 2.78
N ALA A 151 11.93 18.42 1.63
CA ALA A 151 11.44 17.42 0.69
C ALA A 151 11.89 17.85 -0.69
N PRO A 152 12.27 16.90 -1.56
CA PRO A 152 12.52 17.22 -2.95
C PRO A 152 11.21 17.62 -3.64
N ILE A 153 11.33 18.37 -4.73
CA ILE A 153 10.21 18.70 -5.61
C ILE A 153 9.56 17.43 -6.18
N HIS A 154 10.35 16.37 -6.39
CA HIS A 154 9.90 15.06 -6.85
C HIS A 154 10.58 13.94 -6.05
N PHE A 155 9.82 12.94 -5.58
CA PHE A 155 10.36 11.90 -4.70
C PHE A 155 11.02 10.71 -5.42
N ASN A 156 10.78 10.53 -6.73
CA ASN A 156 11.43 9.47 -7.52
C ASN A 156 12.90 9.85 -7.80
N PRO A 157 13.90 9.11 -7.28
CA PRO A 157 15.33 9.43 -7.50
C PRO A 157 15.75 9.39 -8.98
N GLN A 158 15.15 8.50 -9.79
CA GLN A 158 15.47 8.40 -11.22
C GLN A 158 15.04 9.64 -11.99
N ALA A 159 13.92 10.25 -11.59
CA ALA A 159 13.45 11.49 -12.18
C ALA A 159 14.37 12.66 -11.82
N ILE A 160 14.81 12.74 -10.56
CA ILE A 160 15.75 13.77 -10.12
C ILE A 160 17.09 13.65 -10.85
N GLU A 161 17.66 12.44 -10.93
CA GLU A 161 18.92 12.19 -11.65
C GLU A 161 18.82 12.56 -13.15
N TYR A 162 17.66 12.32 -13.77
CA TYR A 162 17.40 12.73 -15.15
C TYR A 162 17.36 14.25 -15.29
N LEU A 163 16.60 14.94 -14.42
CA LEU A 163 16.45 16.39 -14.44
C LEU A 163 17.77 17.11 -14.19
N GLU A 164 18.56 16.63 -13.23
CA GLU A 164 19.90 17.16 -12.91
C GLU A 164 20.90 16.99 -14.06
N LYS A 165 20.70 16.02 -14.95
CA LYS A 165 21.63 15.70 -16.04
C LYS A 165 21.24 16.32 -17.37
N TYR A 166 19.95 16.43 -17.67
CA TYR A 166 19.45 16.79 -18.99
C TYR A 166 18.66 18.10 -19.03
N GLU A 167 18.09 18.54 -17.90
CA GLU A 167 17.21 19.72 -17.82
C GLU A 167 17.70 20.68 -16.71
N THR A 168 19.02 20.86 -16.61
CA THR A 168 19.71 21.45 -15.44
C THR A 168 19.26 22.87 -15.11
N ASP A 169 19.15 23.75 -16.12
CA ASP A 169 18.87 25.17 -15.89
C ASP A 169 17.42 25.39 -15.42
N ASP A 170 16.45 24.81 -16.15
CA ASP A 170 15.03 24.85 -15.80
C ASP A 170 14.77 24.16 -14.45
N PHE A 171 15.44 23.03 -14.17
CA PHE A 171 15.31 22.32 -12.91
C PHE A 171 15.86 23.11 -11.72
N ASN A 172 17.02 23.75 -11.88
CA ASN A 172 17.62 24.55 -10.80
C ASN A 172 16.73 25.73 -10.42
N GLU A 173 16.20 26.46 -11.40
CA GLU A 173 15.26 27.56 -11.16
C GLU A 173 13.99 27.07 -10.44
N LEU A 174 13.39 25.98 -10.93
CA LEU A 174 12.21 25.38 -10.29
C LEU A 174 12.49 24.92 -8.85
N ASN A 175 13.65 24.32 -8.61
CA ASN A 175 14.03 23.81 -7.29
C ASN A 175 14.31 24.95 -6.29
N GLU A 176 14.90 26.05 -6.73
CA GLU A 176 15.06 27.26 -5.92
C GLU A 176 13.71 27.88 -5.58
N ASN A 177 12.84 28.07 -6.58
CA ASN A 177 11.49 28.59 -6.40
C ASN A 177 10.66 27.70 -5.45
N TYR A 178 10.76 26.37 -5.59
CA TYR A 178 10.12 25.41 -4.71
C TYR A 178 10.64 25.52 -3.27
N SER A 179 11.95 25.63 -3.09
CA SER A 179 12.57 25.78 -1.77
C SER A 179 12.13 27.07 -1.07
N GLN A 180 12.06 28.18 -1.80
CA GLN A 180 11.55 29.46 -1.27
C GLN A 180 10.07 29.37 -0.89
N LEU A 181 9.24 28.81 -1.77
CA LEU A 181 7.82 28.59 -1.53
C LEU A 181 7.61 27.78 -0.25
N LYS A 182 8.35 26.67 -0.10
CA LYS A 182 8.25 25.78 1.06
C LYS A 182 8.66 26.47 2.35
N ASN A 183 9.74 27.25 2.32
CA ASN A 183 10.18 28.02 3.48
C ASN A 183 9.13 29.07 3.90
N ASN A 184 8.50 29.74 2.95
CA ASN A 184 7.43 30.71 3.21
C ASN A 184 6.19 30.03 3.80
N LYS A 185 5.78 28.89 3.22
CA LYS A 185 4.66 28.08 3.71
C LYS A 185 4.89 27.59 5.14
N ARG A 186 6.09 27.08 5.44
CA ARG A 186 6.50 26.63 6.78
C ARG A 186 6.39 27.76 7.81
N LYS A 187 6.85 28.97 7.49
CA LYS A 187 6.74 30.15 8.37
C LYS A 187 5.27 30.49 8.67
N LEU A 188 4.42 30.48 7.65
CA LEU A 188 2.99 30.75 7.81
C LEU A 188 2.28 29.68 8.64
N GLN A 189 2.63 28.41 8.47
CA GLN A 189 2.08 27.31 9.28
C GLN A 189 2.46 27.44 10.76
N ILE A 190 3.70 27.86 11.06
CA ILE A 190 4.12 28.12 12.44
C ILE A 190 3.33 29.31 13.02
N ASP A 191 3.13 30.40 12.25
CA ASP A 191 2.31 31.54 12.72
C ASP A 191 0.84 31.15 12.88
N PHE A 192 0.29 30.32 11.99
CA PHE A 192 -1.05 29.77 12.09
C PHE A 192 -1.24 29.03 13.42
N VAL A 193 -0.34 28.10 13.75
CA VAL A 193 -0.38 27.35 15.01
C VAL A 193 -0.28 28.29 16.21
N LYS A 194 0.64 29.26 16.16
CA LYS A 194 0.80 30.25 17.23
C LYS A 194 -0.47 31.07 17.46
N ARG A 195 -1.13 31.55 16.41
CA ARG A 195 -2.38 32.31 16.50
C ARG A 195 -3.54 31.45 17.00
N LYS A 196 -3.63 30.21 16.53
CA LYS A 196 -4.66 29.25 16.97
C LYS A 196 -4.55 28.97 18.46
N ASN A 197 -3.34 28.70 18.97
CA ASN A 197 -3.08 28.53 20.40
C ASN A 197 -3.45 29.78 21.22
N GLN A 198 -3.30 30.98 20.62
CA GLN A 198 -3.70 32.26 21.22
C GLN A 198 -5.18 32.62 21.01
N LYS A 199 -6.00 31.73 20.40
CA LYS A 199 -7.41 31.96 20.04
C LYS A 199 -7.62 33.23 19.18
N LYS A 200 -6.66 33.59 18.34
CA LYS A 200 -6.75 34.71 17.39
C LYS A 200 -7.33 34.25 16.06
N SER A 201 -7.84 35.20 15.27
CA SER A 201 -8.32 34.93 13.91
C SER A 201 -7.20 34.37 13.01
N THR A 202 -7.50 33.23 12.38
CA THR A 202 -6.59 32.47 11.50
C THR A 202 -6.96 32.53 10.03
N VAL A 203 -8.18 32.96 9.70
CA VAL A 203 -8.78 32.90 8.34
C VAL A 203 -7.86 33.45 7.24
N LYS A 204 -7.23 34.61 7.48
CA LYS A 204 -6.33 35.22 6.49
C LYS A 204 -5.09 34.36 6.21
N ILE A 205 -4.51 33.75 7.25
CA ILE A 205 -3.32 32.91 7.12
C ILE A 205 -3.69 31.56 6.50
N GLU A 206 -4.85 31.00 6.85
CA GLU A 206 -5.36 29.78 6.25
C GLU A 206 -5.46 29.92 4.73
N ASN A 207 -6.06 31.01 4.24
CA ASN A 207 -6.15 31.29 2.81
C ASN A 207 -4.76 31.43 2.15
N GLN A 208 -3.81 32.12 2.80
CA GLN A 208 -2.44 32.23 2.30
C GLN A 208 -1.73 30.87 2.22
N ILE A 209 -1.92 29.99 3.22
CA ILE A 209 -1.37 28.63 3.22
C ILE A 209 -1.99 27.81 2.08
N ILE A 210 -3.30 27.91 1.89
CA ILE A 210 -4.02 27.22 0.82
C ILE A 210 -3.54 27.68 -0.56
N ASP A 211 -3.33 28.99 -0.75
CA ASP A 211 -2.84 29.52 -2.02
C ASP A 211 -1.40 29.07 -2.31
N LEU A 212 -0.53 29.04 -1.30
CA LEU A 212 0.82 28.46 -1.45
C LEU A 212 0.77 26.96 -1.72
N GLN A 213 -0.17 26.23 -1.12
CA GLN A 213 -0.37 24.80 -1.39
C GLN A 213 -0.77 24.55 -2.85
N LYS A 214 -1.60 25.41 -3.45
CA LYS A 214 -1.96 25.32 -4.87
C LYS A 214 -0.74 25.53 -5.76
N LYS A 215 0.05 26.58 -5.49
CA LYS A 215 1.31 26.85 -6.22
C LYS A 215 2.31 25.70 -6.09
N GLU A 216 2.38 25.04 -4.93
CA GLU A 216 3.22 23.85 -4.75
C GLU A 216 2.77 22.70 -5.65
N ILE A 217 1.46 22.48 -5.78
CA ILE A 217 0.89 21.44 -6.64
C ILE A 217 1.15 21.76 -8.12
N GLU A 218 1.06 23.04 -8.51
CA GLU A 218 1.38 23.51 -9.86
C GLU A 218 2.84 23.22 -10.21
N GLN A 219 3.81 23.63 -9.36
CA GLN A 219 5.24 23.35 -9.61
C GLN A 219 5.54 21.84 -9.71
N ARG A 220 4.88 21.02 -8.89
CA ARG A 220 5.00 19.56 -8.98
C ARG A 220 4.39 19.01 -10.28
N SER A 221 3.38 19.68 -10.83
CA SER A 221 2.79 19.34 -12.13
C SER A 221 3.71 19.71 -13.28
N ASP A 222 4.39 20.85 -13.21
CA ASP A 222 5.34 21.31 -14.23
C ASP A 222 6.49 20.29 -14.40
N ILE A 223 7.01 19.76 -13.29
CA ILE A 223 8.03 18.70 -13.32
C ILE A 223 7.52 17.45 -14.06
N LYS A 224 6.27 17.05 -13.84
CA LYS A 224 5.69 15.89 -14.56
C LYS A 224 5.58 16.17 -16.05
N GLU A 225 5.26 17.41 -16.42
CA GLU A 225 5.17 17.82 -17.81
C GLU A 225 6.55 17.78 -18.50
N ILE A 226 7.61 18.24 -17.82
CA ILE A 226 9.01 18.14 -18.29
C ILE A 226 9.41 16.67 -18.48
N LEU A 227 9.15 15.81 -17.49
CA LEU A 227 9.47 14.38 -17.57
C LEU A 227 8.75 13.66 -18.72
N ASN A 228 7.49 14.04 -19.00
CA ASN A 228 6.71 13.51 -20.11
C ASN A 228 7.23 14.00 -21.48
N LYS A 229 7.62 15.27 -21.59
CA LYS A 229 8.22 15.84 -22.82
C LYS A 229 9.52 15.14 -23.22
N GLY A 230 10.31 14.71 -22.23
CA GLY A 230 11.55 13.97 -22.44
C GLY A 230 11.40 12.56 -23.04
N ASN A 231 10.17 12.07 -23.30
CA ASN A 231 9.88 10.69 -23.74
C ASN A 231 10.59 9.62 -22.88
N THR A 232 10.67 9.90 -21.57
CA THR A 232 11.35 9.03 -20.64
C THR A 232 10.45 7.85 -20.27
N ARG A 233 11.00 6.65 -20.09
CA ARG A 233 10.28 5.52 -19.46
C ARG A 233 10.25 5.65 -17.92
N ILE A 234 10.38 6.86 -17.39
CA ILE A 234 10.48 7.14 -15.97
C ILE A 234 9.08 7.36 -15.40
N GLU A 235 8.78 6.69 -14.30
CA GLU A 235 7.51 6.85 -13.59
C GLU A 235 7.37 8.29 -13.05
N THR A 236 6.32 8.99 -13.49
CA THR A 236 6.02 10.39 -13.10
C THR A 236 5.14 10.48 -11.86
N ASN A 237 4.51 9.38 -11.43
CA ASN A 237 3.82 9.33 -10.15
C ASN A 237 4.80 9.02 -9.01
N ASP A 238 5.16 10.05 -8.23
CA ASP A 238 6.13 9.94 -7.14
C ASP A 238 5.52 9.60 -5.77
N LYS A 239 4.19 9.45 -5.69
CA LYS A 239 3.47 9.22 -4.42
C LYS A 239 3.98 7.99 -3.66
N ASP A 240 4.32 6.92 -4.38
CA ASP A 240 4.80 5.66 -3.81
C ASP A 240 6.22 5.81 -3.21
N TYR A 241 6.97 6.82 -3.66
CA TYR A 241 8.33 7.10 -3.20
C TYR A 241 8.35 7.99 -1.96
N VAL A 242 7.28 8.70 -1.62
CA VAL A 242 7.22 9.62 -0.47
C VAL A 242 7.58 8.90 0.84
N PHE A 243 6.94 7.76 1.10
CA PHE A 243 7.20 7.00 2.32
C PHE A 243 8.59 6.36 2.31
N ILE A 244 9.03 5.86 1.16
CA ILE A 244 10.39 5.28 1.01
C ILE A 244 11.45 6.36 1.27
N PHE A 245 11.27 7.56 0.72
CA PHE A 245 12.17 8.68 0.90
C PHE A 245 12.25 9.10 2.37
N PHE A 246 11.10 9.15 3.07
CA PHE A 246 11.06 9.36 4.52
C PHE A 246 11.90 8.32 5.27
N ILE A 247 11.70 7.03 4.96
CA ILE A 247 12.44 5.93 5.59
C ILE A 247 13.95 6.10 5.39
N LEU A 248 14.38 6.30 4.15
CA LEU A 248 15.80 6.27 3.80
C LEU A 248 16.58 7.51 4.29
N ASN A 249 15.93 8.68 4.35
CA ASN A 249 16.64 9.94 4.61
C ASN A 249 16.45 10.47 6.04
N TYR A 250 15.37 10.10 6.72
CA TYR A 250 15.03 10.69 8.03
C TYR A 250 15.05 9.73 9.19
N LEU A 251 15.15 8.41 8.95
CA LEU A 251 15.17 7.44 10.03
C LEU A 251 16.59 7.08 10.45
N PRO A 252 16.82 6.80 11.76
CA PRO A 252 18.09 6.31 12.25
C PRO A 252 18.53 5.01 11.58
N LYS A 253 19.85 4.88 11.40
CA LYS A 253 20.49 3.63 10.95
C LYS A 253 20.08 2.50 11.92
N GLY A 254 19.54 1.41 11.37
CA GLY A 254 18.89 0.31 12.13
C GLY A 254 17.37 0.28 11.94
N ILE A 255 16.69 1.41 12.15
CA ILE A 255 15.23 1.53 11.93
C ILE A 255 14.90 1.44 10.44
N ILE A 256 15.78 1.97 9.59
CA ILE A 256 15.70 1.78 8.13
C ILE A 256 15.59 0.29 7.79
N GLY A 257 16.48 -0.54 8.35
CA GLY A 257 16.48 -1.98 8.12
C GLY A 257 15.19 -2.64 8.61
N LEU A 258 14.67 -2.22 9.76
CA LEU A 258 13.37 -2.68 10.27
C LEU A 258 12.23 -2.36 9.30
N LEU A 259 12.14 -1.14 8.77
CA LEU A 259 11.03 -0.77 7.88
C LEU A 259 11.16 -1.37 6.48
N LEU A 260 12.37 -1.59 5.99
CA LEU A 260 12.57 -2.42 4.80
C LEU A 260 12.09 -3.85 5.08
N ALA A 261 12.38 -4.41 6.25
CA ALA A 261 11.86 -5.71 6.65
C ALA A 261 10.31 -5.73 6.77
N VAL A 262 9.68 -4.63 7.18
CA VAL A 262 8.20 -4.46 7.17
C VAL A 262 7.65 -4.58 5.76
N ILE A 263 8.21 -3.84 4.79
CA ILE A 263 7.76 -3.86 3.39
C ILE A 263 7.91 -5.26 2.80
N LEU A 264 9.07 -5.88 3.02
CA LEU A 264 9.34 -7.25 2.57
C LEU A 264 8.39 -8.25 3.23
N SER A 265 8.15 -8.12 4.53
CA SER A 265 7.24 -8.99 5.29
C SER A 265 5.81 -8.93 4.75
N ALA A 266 5.32 -7.73 4.42
CA ALA A 266 4.00 -7.54 3.84
C ALA A 266 3.89 -8.24 2.47
N ALA A 267 4.88 -8.07 1.59
CA ALA A 267 4.91 -8.69 0.26
C ALA A 267 5.03 -10.23 0.32
N MET A 268 5.85 -10.75 1.24
CA MET A 268 6.03 -12.19 1.44
C MET A 268 4.76 -12.85 1.98
N SER A 269 4.07 -12.20 2.92
CA SER A 269 2.83 -12.69 3.54
C SER A 269 1.73 -12.96 2.51
N SER A 270 1.50 -12.01 1.60
CA SER A 270 0.49 -12.15 0.54
C SER A 270 0.90 -13.21 -0.47
N THR A 271 2.14 -13.15 -0.96
CA THR A 271 2.66 -14.07 -1.99
C THR A 271 2.59 -15.53 -1.54
N ALA A 272 2.94 -15.83 -0.29
CA ALA A 272 2.85 -17.20 0.23
C ALA A 272 1.41 -17.73 0.31
N SER A 273 0.43 -16.89 0.63
CA SER A 273 -0.99 -17.29 0.63
C SER A 273 -1.43 -17.65 -0.78
N GLU A 274 -1.08 -16.82 -1.76
CA GLU A 274 -1.47 -17.04 -3.15
C GLU A 274 -0.81 -18.27 -3.75
N LEU A 275 0.48 -18.48 -3.52
CA LEU A 275 1.17 -19.69 -4.00
C LEU A 275 0.56 -20.96 -3.41
N ASN A 276 0.20 -20.93 -2.12
CA ASN A 276 -0.44 -22.05 -1.47
C ASN A 276 -1.87 -22.28 -2.00
N ALA A 277 -2.63 -21.22 -2.25
CA ALA A 277 -3.96 -21.30 -2.84
C ALA A 277 -3.92 -21.88 -4.26
N LEU A 278 -3.06 -21.33 -5.14
CA LEU A 278 -2.84 -21.81 -6.50
C LEU A 278 -2.39 -23.28 -6.53
N SER A 279 -1.49 -23.66 -5.62
CA SER A 279 -1.10 -25.07 -5.52
C SER A 279 -2.27 -25.95 -5.09
N ALA A 280 -3.07 -25.52 -4.10
CA ALA A 280 -4.18 -26.32 -3.60
C ALA A 280 -5.24 -26.54 -4.67
N THR A 281 -5.65 -25.48 -5.39
CA THR A 281 -6.61 -25.59 -6.49
C THR A 281 -6.06 -26.45 -7.62
N THR A 282 -4.79 -26.27 -8.01
CA THR A 282 -4.16 -27.09 -9.06
C THR A 282 -4.15 -28.58 -8.67
N VAL A 283 -3.84 -28.90 -7.41
CA VAL A 283 -3.78 -30.29 -6.94
C VAL A 283 -5.15 -30.92 -6.84
N ILE A 284 -6.12 -30.23 -6.26
CA ILE A 284 -7.44 -30.82 -5.96
C ILE A 284 -8.33 -30.79 -7.20
N ASP A 285 -8.42 -29.64 -7.86
CA ASP A 285 -9.44 -29.39 -8.88
C ASP A 285 -9.00 -29.79 -10.28
N LEU A 286 -7.69 -29.80 -10.55
CA LEU A 286 -7.13 -30.21 -11.85
C LEU A 286 -6.44 -31.57 -11.76
N TYR A 287 -5.43 -31.71 -10.90
CA TYR A 287 -4.59 -32.91 -10.87
C TYR A 287 -5.30 -34.13 -10.30
N LYS A 288 -5.90 -34.02 -9.12
CA LYS A 288 -6.62 -35.11 -8.46
C LYS A 288 -7.91 -35.45 -9.19
N ARG A 289 -8.67 -34.45 -9.62
CA ARG A 289 -9.92 -34.62 -10.38
C ARG A 289 -9.73 -35.42 -11.67
N ASN A 290 -8.62 -35.20 -12.37
CA ASN A 290 -8.35 -35.85 -13.66
C ASN A 290 -7.63 -37.21 -13.53
N HIS A 291 -7.37 -37.69 -12.31
CA HIS A 291 -6.82 -39.03 -12.09
C HIS A 291 -7.96 -40.03 -11.84
N ILE A 292 -7.99 -41.08 -12.68
CA ILE A 292 -9.00 -42.15 -12.62
C ILE A 292 -8.86 -42.95 -11.31
N GLU A 293 -7.63 -43.21 -10.87
CA GLU A 293 -7.35 -43.94 -9.63
C GLU A 293 -6.89 -42.99 -8.50
N PRO A 294 -7.48 -43.12 -7.29
CA PRO A 294 -7.09 -42.30 -6.15
C PRO A 294 -5.67 -42.66 -5.68
N LYS A 295 -4.77 -41.67 -5.69
CA LYS A 295 -3.39 -41.84 -5.22
C LYS A 295 -3.27 -41.67 -3.71
N SER A 296 -2.14 -42.06 -3.14
CA SER A 296 -1.88 -41.93 -1.70
C SER A 296 -1.86 -40.46 -1.25
N LYS A 297 -2.16 -40.21 0.04
CA LYS A 297 -2.06 -38.86 0.63
C LYS A 297 -0.66 -38.25 0.44
N LYS A 298 0.40 -39.05 0.58
CA LYS A 298 1.79 -38.63 0.39
C LYS A 298 2.05 -38.15 -1.05
N HIS A 299 1.44 -38.82 -2.04
CA HIS A 299 1.54 -38.40 -3.44
C HIS A 299 0.97 -36.99 -3.64
N TYR A 300 -0.24 -36.72 -3.15
CA TYR A 300 -0.87 -35.40 -3.31
C TYR A 300 -0.12 -34.29 -2.56
N VAL A 301 0.47 -34.59 -1.40
CA VAL A 301 1.33 -33.64 -0.70
C VAL A 301 2.58 -33.32 -1.52
N ASN A 302 3.24 -34.33 -2.11
CA ASN A 302 4.39 -34.11 -2.98
C ASN A 302 4.02 -33.35 -4.26
N ALA A 303 2.86 -33.64 -4.85
CA ALA A 303 2.34 -32.89 -5.99
C ALA A 303 2.11 -31.42 -5.63
N SER A 304 1.52 -31.13 -4.46
CA SER A 304 1.36 -29.76 -3.97
C SER A 304 2.68 -29.02 -3.82
N LYS A 305 3.71 -29.67 -3.28
CA LYS A 305 5.06 -29.08 -3.20
C LYS A 305 5.62 -28.70 -4.58
N TRP A 306 5.45 -29.58 -5.57
CA TRP A 306 5.89 -29.31 -6.94
C TRP A 306 5.08 -28.19 -7.61
N PHE A 307 3.75 -28.17 -7.47
CA PHE A 307 2.94 -27.09 -8.03
C PHE A 307 3.19 -25.75 -7.36
N THR A 308 3.43 -25.74 -6.04
CA THR A 308 3.86 -24.53 -5.32
C THR A 308 5.15 -23.96 -5.91
N LEU A 309 6.15 -24.83 -6.17
CA LEU A 309 7.40 -24.44 -6.82
C LEU A 309 7.16 -23.87 -8.23
N ILE A 310 6.36 -24.56 -9.06
CA ILE A 310 6.04 -24.13 -10.43
C ILE A 310 5.38 -22.74 -10.43
N TRP A 311 4.32 -22.56 -9.63
CA TRP A 311 3.64 -21.27 -9.51
C TRP A 311 4.56 -20.18 -8.98
N GLY A 312 5.46 -20.51 -8.04
CA GLY A 312 6.48 -19.59 -7.55
C GLY A 312 7.44 -19.13 -8.64
N VAL A 313 7.93 -20.05 -9.47
CA VAL A 313 8.82 -19.72 -10.60
C VAL A 313 8.09 -18.85 -11.62
N ILE A 314 6.84 -19.18 -11.96
CA ILE A 314 6.00 -18.36 -12.86
C ILE A 314 5.82 -16.95 -12.28
N ALA A 315 5.53 -16.83 -10.98
CA ALA A 315 5.38 -15.54 -10.31
C ALA A 315 6.68 -14.72 -10.33
N ILE A 316 7.85 -15.34 -10.12
CA ILE A 316 9.16 -14.66 -10.20
C ILE A 316 9.44 -14.16 -11.63
N ILE A 317 9.15 -14.99 -12.64
CA ILE A 317 9.30 -14.60 -14.05
C ILE A 317 8.41 -13.39 -14.32
N PHE A 318 7.12 -13.50 -14.03
CA PHE A 318 6.16 -12.40 -14.24
C PHE A 318 6.60 -11.12 -13.52
N ALA A 319 6.97 -11.21 -12.22
CA ALA A 319 7.45 -10.07 -11.44
C ALA A 319 8.76 -9.47 -11.97
N SER A 320 9.60 -10.24 -12.66
CA SER A 320 10.86 -9.75 -13.25
C SER A 320 10.66 -8.99 -14.56
N PHE A 321 9.52 -9.19 -15.23
CA PHE A 321 9.13 -8.51 -16.46
C PHE A 321 7.91 -7.57 -16.29
N GLY A 322 7.31 -7.52 -15.09
CA GLY A 322 6.08 -6.77 -14.78
C GLY A 322 6.20 -5.25 -14.82
N THR A 323 7.37 -4.68 -15.12
CA THR A 323 7.57 -3.22 -15.32
C THR A 323 6.90 -2.69 -16.60
N LEU A 324 6.06 -3.49 -17.27
CA LEU A 324 5.34 -3.11 -18.49
C LEU A 324 4.05 -2.31 -18.20
N PHE A 325 3.65 -2.17 -16.94
CA PHE A 325 2.39 -1.53 -16.56
C PHE A 325 2.64 -0.27 -15.72
N GLU A 326 2.04 0.85 -16.14
CA GLU A 326 2.16 2.16 -15.47
C GLU A 326 1.53 2.17 -14.07
N ASN A 327 0.43 1.42 -13.85
CA ASN A 327 -0.20 1.31 -12.54
C ASN A 327 -0.64 -0.11 -12.23
N LEU A 328 0.19 -0.84 -11.47
CA LEU A 328 -0.06 -2.23 -11.08
C LEU A 328 -1.32 -2.38 -10.21
N ILE A 329 -1.61 -1.41 -9.32
CA ILE A 329 -2.80 -1.47 -8.46
C ILE A 329 -4.07 -1.39 -9.33
N GLN A 330 -4.08 -0.48 -10.30
CA GLN A 330 -5.20 -0.36 -11.22
C GLN A 330 -5.39 -1.62 -12.06
N LEU A 331 -4.30 -2.20 -12.58
CA LEU A 331 -4.37 -3.45 -13.35
C LEU A 331 -4.99 -4.60 -12.52
N VAL A 332 -4.52 -4.79 -11.28
CA VAL A 332 -5.03 -5.82 -10.39
C VAL A 332 -6.52 -5.60 -10.10
N ASN A 333 -6.94 -4.36 -9.86
CA ASN A 333 -8.35 -4.05 -9.63
C ASN A 333 -9.22 -4.31 -10.87
N ILE A 334 -8.73 -4.00 -12.08
CA ILE A 334 -9.45 -4.31 -13.33
C ILE A 334 -9.63 -5.82 -13.48
N ILE A 335 -8.54 -6.59 -13.39
CA ILE A 335 -8.58 -8.05 -13.51
C ILE A 335 -9.48 -8.65 -12.43
N GLY A 336 -9.29 -8.25 -11.18
CA GLY A 336 -10.09 -8.72 -10.04
C GLY A 336 -11.58 -8.45 -10.24
N SER A 337 -11.95 -7.26 -10.73
CA SER A 337 -13.36 -6.89 -10.94
C SER A 337 -14.07 -7.78 -11.96
N ILE A 338 -13.36 -8.28 -12.98
CA ILE A 338 -13.92 -9.17 -14.01
C ILE A 338 -14.26 -10.56 -13.41
N PHE A 339 -13.38 -11.08 -12.55
CA PHE A 339 -13.53 -12.43 -12.01
C PHE A 339 -14.37 -12.49 -10.72
N TYR A 340 -14.15 -11.59 -9.77
CA TYR A 340 -14.82 -11.64 -8.47
C TYR A 340 -16.34 -11.55 -8.56
N GLY A 341 -16.88 -10.70 -9.44
CA GLY A 341 -18.33 -10.59 -9.65
C GLY A 341 -18.94 -11.88 -10.20
N THR A 342 -18.31 -12.45 -11.23
CA THR A 342 -18.77 -13.68 -11.89
C THR A 342 -18.72 -14.89 -10.94
N ILE A 343 -17.61 -15.06 -10.21
CA ILE A 343 -17.46 -16.16 -9.24
C ILE A 343 -18.52 -16.04 -8.14
N LEU A 344 -18.68 -14.85 -7.56
CA LEU A 344 -19.69 -14.62 -6.54
C LEU A 344 -21.10 -14.96 -7.05
N GLY A 345 -21.44 -14.57 -8.29
CA GLY A 345 -22.71 -14.92 -8.92
C GLY A 345 -22.94 -16.44 -9.00
N ILE A 346 -21.94 -17.21 -9.42
CA ILE A 346 -22.02 -18.69 -9.48
C ILE A 346 -22.29 -19.27 -8.10
N PHE A 347 -21.58 -18.82 -7.07
CA PHE A 347 -21.76 -19.31 -5.70
C PHE A 347 -23.13 -18.90 -5.12
N LEU A 348 -23.60 -17.68 -5.38
CA LEU A 348 -24.93 -17.25 -4.91
C LEU A 348 -26.04 -18.08 -5.53
N ILE A 349 -25.97 -18.36 -6.84
CA ILE A 349 -26.92 -19.26 -7.50
C ILE A 349 -26.83 -20.63 -6.84
N ALA A 350 -25.64 -21.23 -6.75
CA ALA A 350 -25.48 -22.59 -6.23
C ALA A 350 -25.92 -22.79 -4.76
N PHE A 351 -25.90 -21.75 -3.93
CA PHE A 351 -26.30 -21.83 -2.53
C PHE A 351 -27.77 -21.48 -2.26
N PHE A 352 -28.35 -20.56 -3.04
CA PHE A 352 -29.65 -19.96 -2.73
C PHE A 352 -30.76 -20.25 -3.75
N ILE A 353 -30.42 -20.79 -4.93
CA ILE A 353 -31.36 -21.17 -5.99
C ILE A 353 -31.15 -22.67 -6.27
#